data_AF-A0A1H6D8X8-F1
#
_entry.id   AF-A0A1H6D8X8-F1
#
_cell.length_a   1.000
_cell.length_b   1.000
_cell.length_c   1.000
_cell.angle_alpha   90.00
_cell.angle_beta   90.00
_cell.angle_gamma   90.00
#
_symmetry.space_group_name_H-M   'P 1'
#
loop_
_entity.id
_entity.type
_entity.pdbx_description
1 polymer ?
#
loop_
_entity_poly.entity_id
_entity_poly.type
_entity_poly.pdbx_seq_one_letter_code
_entity_poly.pdbx_strand_id
1 'polypeptide(L)' 'MNRTIKDATVKRYHYDSHAQLERHLDDFVSAYNFGRRLKTLKGLTPYEFICKRWTIEPGRFNLDPIHQMPGLNT' A
#
# COMPACT_ATOMS: atom_id res chain seq x y z
N MET A 1 -7.91 -2.54 6.62
CA MET A 1 -7.28 -1.53 5.75
C MET A 1 -8.31 -0.52 5.26
N ASN A 2 -9.26 -0.88 4.37
CA ASN A 2 -10.27 0.07 3.84
C ASN A 2 -11.07 0.81 4.91
N ARG A 3 -11.44 0.14 6.01
CA ARG A 3 -12.08 0.81 7.16
C ARG A 3 -11.15 1.82 7.84
N THR A 4 -9.89 1.47 8.06
CA THR A 4 -8.88 2.34 8.70
C THR A 4 -8.54 3.56 7.84
N ILE A 5 -8.36 3.36 6.53
CA ILE A 5 -8.16 4.47 5.57
C ILE A 5 -9.38 5.39 5.63
N LYS A 6 -10.59 4.86 5.47
CA LYS A 6 -11.82 5.66 5.50
C LYS A 6 -12.01 6.40 6.83
N ASP A 7 -11.77 5.75 7.97
CA ASP A 7 -11.91 6.42 9.27
C ASP A 7 -10.86 7.52 9.46
N ALA A 8 -9.63 7.36 8.95
CA ALA A 8 -8.63 8.43 8.94
C ALA A 8 -9.04 9.58 8.00
N THR A 9 -9.28 9.28 6.73
CA THR A 9 -9.46 10.30 5.70
C THR A 9 -10.83 10.98 5.69
N VAL A 10 -11.86 10.37 6.30
CA VAL A 10 -13.22 10.93 6.26
C VAL A 10 -13.65 11.52 7.60
N LYS A 11 -13.14 11.02 8.73
CA LYS A 11 -13.63 11.43 10.06
C LYS A 11 -12.61 12.15 10.93
N ARG A 12 -11.31 11.98 10.67
CA ARG A 12 -10.26 12.36 11.63
C ARG A 12 -9.37 13.51 11.17
N TYR A 13 -9.27 13.71 9.86
CA TYR A 13 -8.45 14.77 9.27
C TYR A 13 -9.31 15.67 8.38
N HIS A 14 -9.15 16.99 8.53
CA HIS A 14 -9.58 17.96 7.54
C HIS A 14 -8.45 18.13 6.51
N TYR A 15 -8.80 18.20 5.22
CA TYR A 15 -7.84 18.45 4.15
C TYR A 15 -8.18 19.79 3.51
N ASP A 16 -7.20 20.68 3.48
CA ASP A 16 -7.35 22.01 2.90
C ASP A 16 -7.25 21.98 1.37
N SER A 17 -6.67 20.90 0.82
CA SER A 17 -6.55 20.69 -0.62
C SER A 17 -6.57 19.21 -0.99
N HIS A 18 -6.89 18.91 -2.26
CA HIS A 18 -6.82 17.56 -2.78
C HIS A 18 -5.40 16.98 -2.71
N ALA A 19 -4.38 17.80 -2.98
CA ALA A 19 -2.98 17.38 -2.91
C ALA A 19 -2.55 16.92 -1.50
N GLN A 20 -3.11 17.52 -0.45
CA GLN A 20 -2.85 17.10 0.93
C GLN A 20 -3.48 15.73 1.23
N LEU A 21 -4.67 15.46 0.68
CA LEU A 21 -5.32 14.16 0.77
C LEU A 21 -4.52 13.09 0.01
N GLU A 22 -4.09 13.38 -1.22
CA GLU A 22 -3.30 12.45 -2.03
C GLU A 22 -2.00 12.06 -1.34
N ARG A 23 -1.25 13.02 -0.80
CA ARG A 23 0.00 12.73 -0.07
C ARG A 23 -0.24 11.85 1.15
N HIS A 24 -1.26 12.16 1.95
CA HIS A 24 -1.58 11.36 3.13
C HIS A 24 -2.04 9.94 2.76
N LEU A 25 -2.79 9.78 1.67
CA LEU A 25 -3.16 8.46 1.15
C LEU A 25 -1.93 7.67 0.70
N ASP A 26 -0.99 8.31 0.00
CA ASP A 26 0.25 7.69 -0.44
C ASP A 26 1.09 7.20 0.75
N ASP A 27 1.30 8.05 1.76
CA ASP A 27 2.00 7.69 2.99
C ASP A 27 1.37 6.47 3.68
N PHE A 28 0.04 6.44 3.75
CA PHE A 28 -0.70 5.36 4.41
C PHE A 28 -0.61 4.03 3.64
N VAL A 29 -0.73 4.11 2.31
CA VAL A 29 -0.62 2.94 1.42
C VAL A 29 0.80 2.40 1.46
N SER A 30 1.81 3.26 1.38
CA SER A 30 3.22 2.91 1.47
C SER A 30 3.57 2.28 2.82
N ALA A 31 3.19 2.90 3.94
CA ALA A 31 3.42 2.35 5.26
C ALA A 31 2.82 0.95 5.45
N TYR A 32 1.65 0.69 4.88
CA TYR A 32 1.03 -0.63 4.95
C TYR A 32 1.68 -1.65 4.03
N ASN A 33 1.94 -1.28 2.77
CA ASN A 33 2.49 -2.19 1.77
C ASN A 33 3.90 -2.64 2.10
N PHE A 34 4.70 -1.78 2.75
CA PHE A 34 6.12 -2.02 3.01
C PHE A 34 6.49 -2.17 4.47
N GLY A 35 5.79 -1.50 5.40
CA GLY A 35 6.18 -1.48 6.81
C GLY A 35 5.69 -2.67 7.62
N ARG A 36 4.45 -3.13 7.40
CA ARG A 36 3.81 -4.13 8.28
C ARG A 36 3.81 -5.53 7.68
N ARG A 37 4.47 -6.47 8.37
CA ARG A 37 4.35 -7.91 8.09
C ARG A 37 3.05 -8.47 8.68
N LEU A 38 2.31 -9.25 7.88
CA LEU A 38 1.00 -9.75 8.26
C LEU A 38 1.01 -11.27 8.49
N LYS A 39 0.50 -11.71 9.65
CA LYS A 39 0.40 -13.14 9.99
C LYS A 39 -0.45 -13.91 8.98
N THR A 40 -1.52 -13.30 8.47
CA THR A 40 -2.40 -13.86 7.43
C THR A 40 -1.67 -14.11 6.11
N LEU A 41 -0.63 -13.32 5.82
CA LEU A 41 0.25 -13.49 4.66
C LEU A 41 1.50 -14.30 5.00
N LYS A 42 1.45 -15.13 6.06
CA LYS A 42 2.58 -15.95 6.54
C LYS A 42 3.82 -15.13 6.88
N GLY A 43 3.63 -13.92 7.41
CA GLY A 43 4.71 -13.03 7.81
C GLY A 43 5.31 -12.20 6.68
N LEU A 44 4.70 -12.21 5.49
CA LEU A 44 5.04 -11.32 4.39
C LEU A 44 4.41 -9.94 4.57
N THR A 45 5.05 -8.92 4.03
CA THR A 45 4.39 -7.63 3.77
C THR A 45 3.39 -7.80 2.61
N PRO A 46 2.39 -6.91 2.49
CA PRO A 46 1.50 -6.93 1.34
C PRO A 46 2.25 -6.86 0.00
N TYR A 47 3.29 -6.03 -0.10
CA TYR A 47 4.12 -5.94 -1.32
C TYR A 47 4.82 -7.26 -1.64
N GLU A 48 5.53 -7.85 -0.67
CA GLU A 48 6.22 -9.13 -0.84
C GLU A 48 5.25 -10.24 -1.30
N PHE A 49 4.04 -10.26 -0.73
CA PHE A 49 3.01 -11.21 -1.12
C PHE A 49 2.54 -10.98 -2.56
N ILE A 50 2.32 -9.74 -2.98
CA ILE A 50 1.93 -9.40 -4.36
C ILE A 50 3.00 -9.84 -5.35
N CYS A 51 4.28 -9.50 -5.10
CA CYS A 51 5.39 -9.92 -5.96
C CYS A 51 5.46 -11.45 -6.07
N LYS A 52 5.31 -12.16 -4.96
CA LYS A 52 5.29 -13.64 -4.95
C LYS A 52 4.11 -14.20 -5.75
N ARG A 53 2.92 -13.61 -5.65
CA ARG A 53 1.76 -14.05 -6.43
C ARG A 53 1.93 -13.75 -7.91
N TRP A 54 2.53 -12.62 -8.26
CA TRP A 54 2.85 -12.27 -9.64
C TRP A 54 3.82 -13.27 -10.28
N THR A 55 4.87 -13.72 -9.57
CA THR A 55 5.80 -14.73 -10.11
C THR A 55 5.12 -16.08 -10.38
N ILE A 56 4.10 -16.45 -9.60
CA ILE A 56 3.39 -17.73 -9.74
C ILE A 56 2.28 -17.64 -10.79
N GLU A 57 1.54 -16.52 -10.83
CA GLU A 57 0.38 -16.33 -11.71
C GLU A 57 0.40 -14.94 -12.36
N PRO A 58 1.35 -14.65 -13.27
CA PRO A 58 1.52 -13.31 -13.83
C PRO A 58 0.29 -12.86 -14.63
N GLY A 59 -0.42 -13.79 -15.29
CA GLY A 59 -1.63 -13.49 -16.06
C GLY A 59 -2.83 -12.98 -15.26
N ARG A 60 -2.77 -12.98 -13.92
CA ARG A 60 -3.80 -12.35 -13.06
C ARG A 60 -3.55 -10.86 -12.84
N PHE A 61 -2.42 -10.33 -13.29
CA PHE A 61 -1.99 -8.96 -13.06
C PHE A 61 -1.86 -8.22 -14.40
N ASN A 62 -2.33 -6.97 -14.42
CA ASN A 62 -2.16 -6.11 -15.58
C ASN A 62 -0.78 -5.44 -15.63
N LEU A 63 -0.05 -5.42 -14.51
CA LEU A 63 1.21 -4.70 -14.33
C LEU A 63 2.21 -5.56 -13.55
N ASP A 64 3.50 -5.34 -13.82
CA ASP A 64 4.59 -5.91 -13.03
C ASP A 64 4.80 -5.10 -11.74
N PRO A 65 4.64 -5.71 -10.55
CA PRO A 65 4.81 -5.03 -9.27
C PRO A 65 6.27 -4.74 -8.91
N ILE A 66 7.26 -5.35 -9.57
CA ILE A 66 8.69 -5.23 -9.19
C ILE A 66 9.19 -3.79 -9.30
N HIS A 67 8.61 -2.99 -10.20
CA HIS A 67 8.97 -1.59 -10.40
C HIS A 67 8.31 -0.64 -9.38
N GLN A 68 7.42 -1.14 -8.53
CA GLN A 68 6.66 -0.36 -7.54
C GLN A 68 7.34 -0.33 -6.17
N MET A 69 8.60 -0.77 -6.09
CA MET A 69 9.36 -0.66 -4.85
C MET A 69 9.63 0.84 -4.57
N PRO A 70 9.21 1.39 -3.43
CA PRO A 70 9.61 2.73 -3.04
C PRO A 70 11.13 2.67 -2.94
N GLY A 71 11.80 3.52 -3.69
CA GLY A 71 13.25 3.67 -3.59
C GLY A 71 13.66 4.09 -2.18
N LEU A 72 14.92 4.46 -2.00
CA LEU A 72 15.36 5.05 -0.74
C LEU A 72 14.50 6.30 -0.44
N ASN A 73 13.76 6.29 0.67
CA ASN A 73 13.05 7.47 1.15
C ASN A 73 14.07 8.60 1.31
N THR A 74 13.99 9.63 0.45
CA THR A 74 14.74 10.88 0.58
C THR A 74 13.83 11.93 1.17
#